data_AF-A0A1V6Q9D3-F1
#
_entry.id   AF-A0A1V6Q9D3-F1
#
_cell.length_a   1.000
_cell.length_b   1.000
_cell.length_c   1.000
_cell.angle_alpha   90.00
_cell.angle_beta   90.00
_cell.angle_gamma   90.00
#
_symmetry.space_group_name_H-M   'P 1'
#
loop_
_entity.id
_entity.type
_entity.pdbx_description
1 polymer ?
#
loop_
_entity_poly.entity_id
_entity_poly.type
_entity_poly.pdbx_seq_one_letter_code
_entity_poly.pdbx_strand_id
1 'polypeptide(L)'
;MACVSPANSAAIGPFIDGKLLKEGWTYKDNVANTRCKEIIQGDTNIEAIILDGLLKRLHQERFNELVDNALASQIAKELLLMGNTIFIYSQVGISEALHDSVLWRDRVYMYHWEQPSSFPELTCGLSYRGLCAMLLRLNKFQNCPPSTQQVSLEAAGIRSAFAHGQQPWEPYLDAKRLM
;
A
#
# COMPACT_ATOMS: atom_id res chain seq x y z
N MET A 1 -38.34 5.63 23.43
CA MET A 1 -38.26 5.30 21.99
C MET A 1 -37.24 6.26 21.40
N ALA A 2 -35.98 5.83 21.29
CA ALA A 2 -34.90 6.68 20.78
C ALA A 2 -34.88 6.57 19.25
N CYS A 3 -34.98 7.70 18.56
CA CYS A 3 -34.81 7.76 17.11
C CYS A 3 -33.35 7.41 16.78
N VAL A 4 -33.13 6.21 16.24
CA VAL A 4 -31.86 5.85 15.61
C VAL A 4 -31.76 6.66 14.33
N SER A 5 -30.85 7.64 14.31
CA SER A 5 -30.47 8.33 13.07
C SER A 5 -30.02 7.30 12.04
N PRO A 6 -30.48 7.36 10.78
CA PRO A 6 -29.99 6.47 9.74
C PRO A 6 -28.49 6.68 9.63
N ALA A 7 -27.72 5.58 9.78
CA ALA A 7 -26.28 5.60 9.60
C ALA A 7 -25.96 6.20 8.22
N ASN A 8 -25.39 7.41 8.20
CA ASN A 8 -24.91 8.01 6.97
C ASN A 8 -23.91 7.03 6.35
N SER A 9 -24.21 6.53 5.15
CA SER A 9 -23.40 5.61 4.35
C SER A 9 -22.13 6.26 3.78
N ALA A 10 -21.64 7.34 4.40
CA ALA A 10 -20.47 8.06 3.94
C ALA A 10 -19.24 7.16 4.07
N ALA A 11 -18.47 7.06 2.98
CA ALA A 11 -17.17 6.41 3.01
C ALA A 11 -16.31 7.06 4.10
N ILE A 12 -15.79 6.26 5.02
CA ILE A 12 -14.93 6.73 6.10
C ILE A 12 -13.51 6.83 5.54
N GLY A 13 -13.04 8.06 5.32
CA GLY A 13 -11.69 8.36 4.88
C GLY A 13 -11.34 9.82 5.16
N PRO A 14 -10.08 10.22 4.99
CA PRO A 14 -9.70 11.63 5.06
C PRO A 14 -10.54 12.45 4.06
N PHE A 15 -11.08 13.58 4.51
CA PHE A 15 -11.89 14.47 3.69
C PHE A 15 -11.25 15.85 3.62
N ILE A 16 -11.47 16.55 2.50
CA ILE A 16 -10.96 17.91 2.26
C ILE A 16 -11.70 18.88 3.18
N ASP A 17 -11.06 19.26 4.29
CA ASP A 17 -11.63 20.16 5.29
C ASP A 17 -11.06 21.59 5.22
N GLY A 18 -10.11 21.83 4.31
CA GLY A 18 -9.39 23.10 4.15
C GLY A 18 -8.41 23.42 5.29
N LYS A 19 -8.30 22.54 6.30
CA LYS A 19 -7.43 22.71 7.47
C LYS A 19 -6.30 21.69 7.48
N LEU A 20 -6.64 20.41 7.50
CA LEU A 20 -5.72 19.29 7.43
C LEU A 20 -5.47 18.87 5.99
N LEU A 21 -6.51 18.89 5.14
CA LEU A 21 -6.42 18.56 3.73
C LEU A 21 -6.98 19.70 2.89
N LYS A 22 -6.12 20.26 2.01
CA LYS A 22 -6.50 21.30 1.07
C LYS A 22 -7.17 20.70 -0.17
N GLU A 23 -8.01 21.49 -0.82
CA GLU A 23 -8.57 21.11 -2.11
C GLU A 23 -7.47 21.02 -3.18
N GLY A 24 -7.61 20.07 -4.11
CA GLY A 24 -6.67 19.90 -5.23
C GLY A 24 -5.29 19.39 -4.82
N TRP A 25 -5.17 18.71 -3.68
CA TRP A 25 -3.91 18.19 -3.16
C TRP A 25 -3.19 17.28 -4.16
N THR A 26 -1.90 17.55 -4.40
CA THR A 26 -1.03 16.73 -5.26
C THR A 26 0.09 16.09 -4.44
N TYR A 27 0.76 15.07 -5.01
CA TYR A 27 1.92 14.44 -4.37
C TYR A 27 3.05 15.45 -4.09
N LYS A 28 3.24 16.44 -4.97
CA LYS A 28 4.32 17.45 -4.85
C LYS A 28 4.11 18.41 -3.69
N ASP A 29 2.85 18.71 -3.34
CA ASP A 29 2.52 19.62 -2.25
C ASP A 29 2.98 19.11 -0.87
N ASN A 30 3.19 17.80 -0.73
CA ASN A 30 3.60 17.17 0.55
C ASN A 30 5.09 17.22 0.82
N VAL A 31 5.90 17.34 -0.23
CA VAL A 31 7.33 17.10 -0.15
C VAL A 31 8.02 18.15 0.71
N ALA A 32 7.51 19.38 0.69
CA ALA A 32 8.06 20.51 1.42
C ALA A 32 7.59 20.62 2.88
N ASN A 33 6.48 19.97 3.27
CA ASN A 33 5.80 20.21 4.56
C ASN A 33 5.72 18.97 5.47
N THR A 34 6.58 17.98 5.24
CA THR A 34 6.63 16.76 6.05
C THR A 34 7.68 16.85 7.16
N ARG A 35 7.39 16.23 8.30
CA ARG A 35 8.34 16.07 9.41
C ARG A 35 9.28 14.87 9.21
N CYS A 36 8.95 13.98 8.27
CA CYS A 36 9.76 12.81 7.98
C CYS A 36 11.09 13.27 7.37
N LYS A 37 12.18 12.55 7.67
CA LYS A 37 13.49 12.80 7.06
C LYS A 37 13.76 11.88 5.89
N GLU A 38 13.24 10.66 5.96
CA GLU A 38 13.40 9.56 5.04
C GLU A 38 12.13 8.70 5.08
N ILE A 39 11.89 7.88 4.05
CA ILE A 39 10.73 6.99 3.97
C ILE A 39 11.11 5.63 3.39
N ILE A 40 10.62 4.56 4.03
CA ILE A 40 10.51 3.23 3.41
C ILE A 40 9.03 3.01 3.10
N GLN A 41 8.71 2.67 1.86
CA GLN A 41 7.37 2.23 1.46
C GLN A 41 7.45 1.05 0.50
N GLY A 42 6.34 0.36 0.30
CA GLY A 42 6.31 -0.81 -0.55
C GLY A 42 4.97 -1.51 -0.53
N ASP A 43 4.81 -2.39 -1.50
CA ASP A 43 3.57 -3.09 -1.80
C ASP A 43 3.77 -4.60 -1.63
N THR A 44 2.79 -5.37 -2.11
CA THR A 44 2.82 -6.84 -2.16
C THR A 44 2.45 -7.29 -3.56
N ASN A 45 2.84 -8.50 -3.95
CA ASN A 45 2.53 -9.02 -5.29
C ASN A 45 1.02 -9.02 -5.63
N ILE A 46 0.14 -9.31 -4.65
CA ILE A 46 -1.30 -9.42 -4.85
C ILE A 46 -2.06 -8.49 -3.90
N GLU A 47 -2.04 -7.19 -4.18
CA GLU A 47 -2.66 -6.17 -3.32
C GLU A 47 -4.21 -6.23 -3.27
N ALA A 48 -4.87 -6.54 -4.39
CA ALA A 48 -6.33 -6.43 -4.49
C ALA A 48 -7.11 -7.67 -4.05
N ILE A 49 -6.46 -8.79 -3.74
CA ILE A 49 -7.18 -10.04 -3.38
C ILE A 49 -8.04 -9.87 -2.13
N ILE A 50 -7.67 -8.96 -1.23
CA ILE A 50 -8.48 -8.62 -0.05
C ILE A 50 -9.85 -8.03 -0.41
N LEU A 51 -10.00 -7.51 -1.63
CA LEU A 51 -11.24 -6.94 -2.15
C LEU A 51 -12.08 -7.98 -2.88
N ASP A 52 -11.57 -9.18 -3.16
CA ASP A 52 -12.29 -10.21 -3.94
C ASP A 52 -13.68 -10.52 -3.36
N GLY A 53 -13.78 -10.67 -2.03
CA GLY A 53 -15.06 -10.91 -1.35
C GLY A 53 -16.04 -9.74 -1.45
N LEU A 54 -15.55 -8.49 -1.53
CA LEU A 54 -16.36 -7.30 -1.77
C LEU A 54 -16.80 -7.25 -3.23
N LEU A 55 -15.88 -7.47 -4.16
CA LEU A 55 -16.12 -7.43 -5.60
C LEU A 55 -17.16 -8.46 -6.03
N LYS A 56 -17.14 -9.67 -5.45
CA LYS A 56 -18.17 -10.69 -5.67
C LYS A 56 -19.58 -10.27 -5.27
N ARG A 57 -19.73 -9.25 -4.43
CA ARG A 57 -21.03 -8.71 -3.99
C ARG A 57 -21.46 -7.48 -4.78
N LEU A 58 -20.59 -6.92 -5.61
CA LEU A 58 -20.94 -5.82 -6.49
C LEU A 58 -21.63 -6.34 -7.73
N HIS A 59 -22.63 -5.58 -8.22
CA HIS A 59 -23.17 -5.80 -9.55
C HIS A 59 -22.05 -5.55 -10.57
N GLN A 60 -21.60 -6.61 -11.26
CA GLN A 60 -20.44 -6.56 -12.16
C GLN A 60 -20.62 -5.53 -13.28
N GLU A 61 -21.83 -5.43 -13.85
CA GLU A 61 -22.16 -4.39 -14.84
C GLU A 61 -21.86 -2.98 -14.31
N ARG A 62 -22.33 -2.70 -13.09
CA ARG A 62 -22.12 -1.39 -12.46
C ARG A 62 -20.65 -1.15 -12.10
N PHE A 63 -19.94 -2.20 -11.66
CA PHE A 63 -18.51 -2.10 -11.38
C PHE A 63 -17.73 -1.77 -12.65
N ASN A 64 -18.03 -2.45 -13.75
CA ASN A 64 -17.37 -2.23 -15.04
C ASN A 64 -17.67 -0.84 -15.61
N GLU A 65 -18.91 -0.34 -15.49
CA GLU A 65 -19.23 1.05 -15.80
C GLU A 65 -18.39 2.04 -14.99
N LEU A 66 -18.21 1.81 -13.69
CA LEU A 66 -17.43 2.70 -12.82
C LEU A 66 -15.94 2.67 -13.17
N VAL A 67 -15.39 1.49 -13.45
CA VAL A 67 -14.00 1.32 -13.91
C VAL A 67 -13.79 2.02 -15.25
N ASP A 68 -14.70 1.83 -16.21
CA ASP A 68 -14.62 2.44 -17.54
C ASP A 68 -14.70 3.96 -17.49
N ASN A 69 -15.56 4.51 -16.61
CA ASN A 69 -15.68 5.94 -16.40
C ASN A 69 -14.46 6.53 -15.69
N ALA A 70 -13.87 5.80 -14.73
CA ALA A 70 -12.69 6.25 -13.99
C ALA A 70 -11.41 6.16 -14.83
N LEU A 71 -11.34 5.21 -15.76
CA LEU A 71 -10.13 4.85 -16.48
C LEU A 71 -10.43 4.73 -17.98
N ALA A 72 -10.08 5.78 -18.72
CA ALA A 72 -10.36 5.95 -20.15
C ALA A 72 -9.63 4.94 -21.08
N SER A 73 -9.00 3.88 -20.56
CA SER A 73 -8.22 2.92 -21.36
C SER A 73 -8.57 1.45 -21.05
N GLN A 74 -8.61 0.63 -22.10
CA GLN A 74 -9.22 -0.71 -22.13
C GLN A 74 -8.37 -1.85 -21.52
N ILE A 75 -7.20 -1.60 -20.93
CA ILE A 75 -6.13 -2.61 -21.02
C ILE A 75 -5.94 -3.61 -19.83
N ALA A 76 -6.62 -3.53 -18.66
CA ALA A 76 -6.38 -4.57 -17.60
C ALA A 76 -7.45 -4.76 -16.50
N LYS A 77 -8.74 -4.80 -16.83
CA LYS A 77 -9.76 -4.04 -16.05
C LYS A 77 -10.16 -4.41 -14.61
N GLU A 78 -10.10 -5.63 -14.05
CA GLU A 78 -10.89 -5.86 -12.82
C GLU A 78 -10.12 -6.05 -11.49
N LEU A 79 -9.12 -6.94 -11.40
CA LEU A 79 -8.35 -7.16 -10.16
C LEU A 79 -6.93 -6.57 -10.22
N LEU A 80 -6.26 -6.73 -11.37
CA LEU A 80 -4.94 -6.16 -11.60
C LEU A 80 -5.01 -4.62 -11.60
N LEU A 81 -6.05 -4.05 -12.22
CA LEU A 81 -6.21 -2.60 -12.31
C LEU A 81 -6.49 -1.96 -10.96
N MET A 82 -7.35 -2.54 -10.11
CA MET A 82 -7.60 -1.99 -8.78
C MET A 82 -6.38 -2.08 -7.88
N GLY A 83 -5.68 -3.23 -7.87
CA GLY A 83 -4.47 -3.41 -7.07
C GLY A 83 -3.40 -2.41 -7.47
N ASN A 84 -3.17 -2.29 -8.78
CA ASN A 84 -2.21 -1.35 -9.32
C ASN A 84 -2.66 0.10 -9.06
N THR A 85 -3.91 0.46 -9.35
CA THR A 85 -4.43 1.85 -9.26
C THR A 85 -4.49 2.37 -7.84
N ILE A 86 -5.00 1.57 -6.91
CA ILE A 86 -5.21 2.04 -5.53
C ILE A 86 -3.88 2.02 -4.77
N PHE A 87 -3.09 0.95 -4.92
CA PHE A 87 -1.97 0.69 -4.03
C PHE A 87 -0.62 0.96 -4.67
N ILE A 88 -0.35 0.44 -5.87
CA ILE A 88 1.00 0.52 -6.46
C ILE A 88 1.24 1.91 -7.07
N TYR A 89 0.34 2.40 -7.93
CA TYR A 89 0.47 3.71 -8.57
C TYR A 89 0.53 4.85 -7.56
N SER A 90 -0.21 4.76 -6.46
CA SER A 90 -0.12 5.75 -5.38
C SER A 90 1.25 5.76 -4.72
N GLN A 91 1.83 4.59 -4.43
CA GLN A 91 3.16 4.49 -3.84
C GLN A 91 4.27 4.95 -4.78
N VAL A 92 4.18 4.59 -6.06
CA VAL A 92 5.09 5.07 -7.09
C VAL A 92 4.97 6.59 -7.22
N GLY A 93 3.76 7.14 -7.33
CA GLY A 93 3.54 8.59 -7.44
C GLY A 93 4.05 9.38 -6.24
N ILE A 94 3.91 8.85 -5.01
CA ILE A 94 4.53 9.43 -3.82
C ILE A 94 6.06 9.37 -3.92
N SER A 95 6.61 8.22 -4.31
CA SER A 95 8.07 8.03 -4.43
C SER A 95 8.69 8.96 -5.45
N GLU A 96 8.08 9.09 -6.63
CA GLU A 96 8.51 9.98 -7.71
C GLU A 96 8.45 11.45 -7.27
N ALA A 97 7.35 11.88 -6.65
CA ALA A 97 7.24 13.25 -6.16
C ALA A 97 8.29 13.59 -5.09
N LEU A 98 8.60 12.64 -4.20
CA LEU A 98 9.68 12.79 -3.23
C LEU A 98 11.05 12.78 -3.93
N HIS A 99 11.29 11.88 -4.88
CA HIS A 99 12.57 11.78 -5.60
C HIS A 99 12.91 13.04 -6.40
N ASP A 100 11.91 13.67 -7.02
CA ASP A 100 12.02 14.95 -7.74
C ASP A 100 12.54 16.08 -6.85
N SER A 101 12.36 15.98 -5.53
CA SER A 101 12.82 16.98 -4.58
C SER A 101 14.27 16.77 -4.17
N VAL A 102 15.05 17.85 -4.24
CA VAL A 102 16.45 17.90 -3.79
C VAL A 102 16.60 17.44 -2.33
N LEU A 103 15.60 17.66 -1.48
CA LEU A 103 15.65 17.26 -0.07
C LEU A 103 15.48 15.75 0.15
N TRP A 104 14.91 15.05 -0.82
CA TRP A 104 14.37 13.70 -0.65
C TRP A 104 14.93 12.66 -1.63
N ARG A 105 15.60 13.09 -2.70
CA ARG A 105 16.13 12.22 -3.77
C ARG A 105 16.81 10.94 -3.29
N ASP A 106 17.66 11.06 -2.27
CA ASP A 106 18.44 9.93 -1.74
C ASP A 106 17.87 9.35 -0.43
N ARG A 107 16.57 9.58 -0.19
CA ARG A 107 15.89 9.32 1.10
C ARG A 107 14.57 8.58 0.97
N VAL A 108 14.32 8.02 -0.20
CA VAL A 108 13.14 7.22 -0.53
C VAL A 108 13.60 5.81 -0.81
N TYR A 109 13.00 4.82 -0.15
CA TYR A 109 13.34 3.42 -0.30
C TYR A 109 12.07 2.63 -0.61
N MET A 110 12.07 1.91 -1.72
CA MET A 110 10.93 1.07 -2.14
C MET A 110 11.24 -0.41 -1.97
N TYR A 111 10.25 -1.20 -1.54
CA TYR A 111 10.29 -2.66 -1.56
C TYR A 111 9.08 -3.24 -2.27
N HIS A 112 9.23 -4.43 -2.85
CA HIS A 112 8.13 -5.28 -3.32
C HIS A 112 8.10 -6.55 -2.48
N TRP A 113 7.00 -6.81 -1.77
CA TRP A 113 6.91 -7.99 -0.91
C TRP A 113 6.46 -9.21 -1.70
N GLU A 114 7.36 -10.17 -1.91
CA GLU A 114 7.08 -11.39 -2.68
C GLU A 114 6.84 -12.63 -1.81
N GLN A 115 7.31 -12.63 -0.55
CA GLN A 115 7.22 -13.81 0.31
C GLN A 115 5.76 -14.25 0.45
N PRO A 116 5.39 -15.46 -0.03
CA PRO A 116 4.03 -15.96 0.08
C PRO A 116 3.68 -16.30 1.53
N SER A 117 2.39 -16.22 1.84
CA SER A 117 1.84 -16.69 3.10
C SER A 117 2.06 -18.19 3.27
N SER A 118 2.64 -18.57 4.40
CA SER A 118 2.76 -19.96 4.83
C SER A 118 1.60 -20.39 5.73
N PHE A 119 0.65 -19.50 5.99
CA PHE A 119 -0.49 -19.82 6.85
C PHE A 119 -1.49 -20.68 6.07
N PRO A 120 -2.09 -21.69 6.71
CA PRO A 120 -3.12 -22.49 6.07
C PRO A 120 -4.29 -21.60 5.64
N GLU A 121 -5.18 -22.15 4.80
CA GLU A 121 -6.39 -21.51 4.25
C GLU A 121 -6.20 -20.78 2.91
N LEU A 122 -7.17 -19.93 2.56
CA LEU A 122 -7.41 -19.36 1.23
C LEU A 122 -6.28 -18.47 0.71
N THR A 123 -5.40 -18.00 1.58
CA THR A 123 -4.27 -17.13 1.22
C THR A 123 -2.93 -17.84 1.21
N CYS A 124 -2.89 -19.15 1.51
CA CYS A 124 -1.67 -19.95 1.47
C CYS A 124 -1.04 -19.88 0.07
N GLY A 125 0.26 -19.60 0.00
CA GLY A 125 0.99 -19.44 -1.26
C GLY A 125 0.85 -18.06 -1.91
N LEU A 126 0.08 -17.13 -1.34
CA LEU A 126 -0.11 -15.78 -1.89
C LEU A 126 0.65 -14.74 -1.08
N SER A 127 1.30 -13.80 -1.76
CA SER A 127 1.78 -12.55 -1.14
C SER A 127 0.71 -11.48 -1.31
N TYR A 128 -0.04 -11.20 -0.25
CA TYR A 128 -1.23 -10.35 -0.31
C TYR A 128 -1.17 -9.13 0.61
N ARG A 129 -2.04 -8.15 0.34
CA ARG A 129 -2.13 -6.91 1.13
C ARG A 129 -2.19 -7.18 2.64
N GLY A 130 -1.27 -6.58 3.36
CA GLY A 130 -1.19 -6.65 4.82
C GLY A 130 -0.39 -7.83 5.36
N LEU A 131 0.03 -8.79 4.52
CA LEU A 131 0.91 -9.89 4.93
C LEU A 131 2.23 -9.37 5.49
N CYS A 132 2.85 -8.39 4.83
CA CYS A 132 4.09 -7.76 5.29
C CYS A 132 3.95 -7.13 6.69
N ALA A 133 2.82 -6.49 6.98
CA ALA A 133 2.53 -5.88 8.29
C ALA A 133 2.31 -6.94 9.37
N MET A 134 1.61 -8.03 9.03
CA MET A 134 1.44 -9.17 9.94
C MET A 134 2.81 -9.76 10.30
N LEU A 135 3.67 -9.97 9.31
CA LEU A 135 4.99 -10.56 9.49
C LEU A 135 5.90 -9.74 10.39
N LEU A 136 5.73 -8.43 10.52
CA LEU A 136 6.48 -7.63 11.51
C LEU A 136 6.20 -7.99 12.97
N ARG A 137 5.12 -8.72 13.26
CA ARG A 137 4.73 -9.09 14.62
C ARG A 137 4.75 -10.60 14.87
N LEU A 138 5.05 -11.41 13.85
CA LEU A 138 4.98 -12.86 13.92
C LEU A 138 6.22 -13.53 14.51
N ASN A 139 7.30 -12.79 14.77
CA ASN A 139 8.51 -13.33 15.39
C ASN A 139 8.26 -13.95 16.79
N LYS A 140 7.15 -13.61 17.45
CA LYS A 140 6.72 -14.15 18.75
C LYS A 140 5.59 -15.18 18.67
N PHE A 141 5.11 -15.51 17.47
CA PHE A 141 3.98 -16.43 17.32
C PHE A 141 4.48 -17.88 17.34
N GLN A 142 4.03 -18.66 18.33
CA GLN A 142 4.56 -20.01 18.61
C GLN A 142 4.42 -20.99 17.44
N ASN A 143 3.43 -20.79 16.58
CA ASN A 143 3.14 -21.69 15.44
C ASN A 143 3.54 -21.06 14.08
N CYS A 144 4.40 -20.04 14.07
CA CYS A 144 4.91 -19.48 12.83
C CYS A 144 5.89 -20.47 12.18
N PRO A 145 5.74 -20.83 10.89
CA PRO A 145 6.70 -21.67 10.21
C PRO A 145 8.12 -21.07 10.27
N PRO A 146 9.19 -21.87 10.45
CA PRO A 146 10.54 -21.34 10.66
C PRO A 146 11.03 -20.40 9.55
N SER A 147 10.76 -20.72 8.28
CA SER A 147 11.08 -19.86 7.14
C SER A 147 10.40 -18.49 7.24
N THR A 148 9.13 -18.47 7.61
CA THR A 148 8.33 -17.26 7.81
C THR A 148 8.82 -16.46 9.01
N GLN A 149 9.26 -17.12 10.08
CA GLN A 149 9.87 -16.47 11.25
C GLN A 149 11.19 -15.80 10.90
N GLN A 150 12.02 -16.41 10.05
CA GLN A 150 13.27 -15.83 9.58
C GLN A 150 13.02 -14.55 8.79
N VAL A 151 12.11 -14.58 7.81
CA VAL A 151 11.72 -13.39 7.03
C VAL A 151 11.13 -12.30 7.93
N SER A 152 10.32 -12.69 8.92
CA SER A 152 9.77 -11.78 9.93
C SER A 152 10.87 -11.05 10.73
N LEU A 153 11.87 -11.79 11.20
CA LEU A 153 13.00 -11.25 11.96
C LEU A 153 13.86 -10.32 11.11
N GLU A 154 14.15 -10.69 9.87
CA GLU A 154 14.89 -9.87 8.93
C GLU A 154 14.17 -8.56 8.65
N ALA A 155 12.87 -8.63 8.29
CA ALA A 155 12.06 -7.46 8.00
C ALA A 155 11.89 -6.52 9.20
N ALA A 156 11.81 -7.08 10.42
CA ALA A 156 11.80 -6.32 11.67
C ALA A 156 13.16 -5.69 11.95
N GLY A 157 14.25 -6.42 11.69
CA GLY A 157 15.63 -5.93 11.81
C GLY A 157 15.88 -4.73 10.91
N ILE A 158 15.55 -4.83 9.63
CA ILE A 158 15.71 -3.74 8.66
C ILE A 158 14.92 -2.50 9.09
N ARG A 159 13.63 -2.65 9.46
CA ARG A 159 12.81 -1.51 9.88
C ARG A 159 13.29 -0.88 11.19
N SER A 160 13.80 -1.69 12.12
CA SER A 160 14.36 -1.18 13.37
C SER A 160 15.66 -0.43 13.11
N ALA A 161 16.56 -1.00 12.31
CA ALA A 161 17.80 -0.35 11.88
C ALA A 161 17.52 0.99 11.16
N PHE A 162 16.54 1.02 10.27
CA PHE A 162 16.09 2.23 9.60
C PHE A 162 15.57 3.30 10.57
N ALA A 163 14.77 2.90 11.57
CA ALA A 163 14.33 3.83 12.62
C ALA A 163 15.50 4.42 13.44
N HIS A 164 16.65 3.74 13.45
CA HIS A 164 17.91 4.21 14.04
C HIS A 164 18.86 4.93 13.05
N GLY A 165 18.36 5.27 11.86
CA GLY A 165 19.11 6.04 10.85
C GLY A 165 20.07 5.21 9.99
N GLN A 166 19.91 3.88 9.98
CA GLN A 166 20.66 3.03 9.06
C GLN A 166 19.94 2.96 7.71
N GLN A 167 20.71 3.05 6.63
CA GLN A 167 20.18 2.88 5.29
C GLN A 167 19.77 1.42 5.06
N PRO A 168 18.53 1.15 4.58
CA PRO A 168 18.02 -0.21 4.49
C PRO A 168 18.49 -0.95 3.22
N TRP A 169 18.57 -0.22 2.10
CA TRP A 169 19.09 -0.65 0.79
C TRP A 169 19.32 0.61 -0.07
N GLU A 170 19.58 0.47 -1.36
CA GLU A 170 19.79 1.60 -2.28
C GLU A 170 18.55 2.51 -2.35
N PRO A 171 18.71 3.84 -2.40
CA PRO A 171 17.59 4.73 -2.63
C PRO A 171 16.87 4.42 -3.94
N TYR A 172 15.59 4.76 -3.99
CA TYR A 172 14.76 4.69 -5.17
C TYR A 172 15.40 5.52 -6.30
N LEU A 173 15.61 4.87 -7.44
CA LEU A 173 16.11 5.49 -8.67
C LEU A 173 15.00 5.40 -9.72
N ASP A 174 14.71 6.51 -10.40
CA ASP A 174 13.72 6.61 -11.49
C ASP A 174 13.85 5.51 -12.58
N ALA A 175 15.01 4.88 -12.70
CA ALA A 175 15.34 3.91 -13.74
C ALA A 175 14.85 2.47 -13.48
N LYS A 176 14.24 2.14 -12.32
CA LYS A 176 13.69 0.79 -12.06
C LYS A 176 12.17 0.82 -11.88
N ARG A 177 11.49 1.38 -12.87
CA ARG A 177 10.02 1.39 -12.97
C ARG A 177 9.52 0.00 -13.37
N LEU A 178 8.70 -0.60 -12.50
CA LEU A 178 7.92 -1.82 -12.75
C LEU A 178 8.78 -3.08 -12.98
N MET A 179 9.27 -3.67 -11.88
CA MET A 179 9.42 -5.13 -11.83
C MET A 179 8.14 -5.70 -11.24
#